data_AF-A0A7X7K4M4-F1
#
_entry.id   AF-A0A7X7K4M4-F1
#
_cell.length_a   1.000
_cell.length_b   1.000
_cell.length_c   1.000
_cell.angle_alpha   90.00
_cell.angle_beta   90.00
_cell.angle_gamma   90.00
#
_symmetry.space_group_name_H-M   'P 1'
#
loop_
_entity.id
_entity.type
_entity.pdbx_description
1 polymer ?
#
loop_
_entity_poly.entity_id
_entity_poly.type
_entity_poly.pdbx_seq_one_letter_code
_entity_poly.pdbx_strand_id
1 'polypeptide(L)'
;MGINADHVQLTLDMEPGLAERYGSLKEAVAAGVYRNGLKRVAGKLYVYPGNLSVMLSDDGQRHFDLDLLEQYIEAFDDLTPIYYLVARFCGDRFADQSDALSRVQSLLEELPGLLANAGVKGKKR
;
A
#
# COMPACT_ATOMS: atom_id res chain seq x y z
N MET A 1 -4.94 25.97 12.91
CA MET A 1 -4.44 25.80 11.54
C MET A 1 -4.94 24.48 11.04
N GLY A 2 -5.99 24.49 10.21
CA GLY A 2 -6.47 23.27 9.55
C GLY A 2 -5.55 22.99 8.37
N ILE A 3 -4.79 21.91 8.45
CA ILE A 3 -4.04 21.40 7.32
C ILE A 3 -5.10 20.74 6.42
N ASN A 4 -5.66 21.49 5.46
CA ASN A 4 -6.28 20.85 4.31
C ASN A 4 -5.12 20.29 3.49
N ALA A 5 -4.66 19.10 3.87
CA ALA A 5 -3.77 18.32 3.03
C ALA A 5 -4.58 18.00 1.78
N ASP A 6 -4.10 18.40 0.60
CA ASP A 6 -4.60 17.88 -0.66
C ASP A 6 -4.46 16.35 -0.60
N HIS A 7 -5.58 15.68 -0.36
CA HIS A 7 -5.63 14.23 -0.29
C HIS A 7 -5.54 13.71 -1.71
N VAL A 8 -4.34 13.29 -2.12
CA VAL A 8 -4.18 12.48 -3.33
C VAL A 8 -4.89 11.15 -3.09
N GLN A 9 -6.06 10.98 -3.69
CA GLN A 9 -6.79 9.72 -3.66
C GLN A 9 -6.12 8.76 -4.65
N LEU A 10 -5.43 7.75 -4.12
CA LEU A 10 -4.82 6.68 -4.90
C LEU A 10 -5.79 5.50 -4.97
N THR A 11 -6.25 5.17 -6.18
CA THR A 11 -6.93 3.88 -6.43
C THR A 11 -5.85 2.85 -6.70
N LEU A 12 -5.74 1.83 -5.83
CA LEU A 12 -4.77 0.77 -5.95
C LEU A 12 -5.49 -0.53 -6.32
N ASP A 13 -5.24 -1.04 -7.52
CA ASP A 13 -5.66 -2.39 -7.91
C ASP A 13 -4.67 -3.39 -7.30
N MET A 14 -4.99 -3.87 -6.10
CA MET A 14 -4.14 -4.78 -5.35
C MET A 14 -4.42 -6.23 -5.70
N GLU A 15 -3.38 -7.03 -5.96
CA GLU A 15 -3.52 -8.48 -6.09
C GLU A 15 -3.98 -9.07 -4.74
N PRO A 16 -5.10 -9.82 -4.68
CA PRO A 16 -5.55 -10.46 -3.45
C PRO A 16 -4.48 -11.39 -2.88
N GLY A 17 -4.32 -11.39 -1.56
CA GLY A 17 -3.39 -12.29 -0.86
C GLY A 17 -1.91 -11.87 -0.90
N LEU A 18 -1.59 -10.66 -1.36
CA LEU A 18 -0.19 -10.20 -1.37
C LEU A 18 0.46 -10.17 0.03
N ALA A 19 -0.32 -9.81 1.05
CA ALA A 19 0.13 -9.84 2.45
C ALA A 19 0.30 -11.28 3.00
N GLU A 20 -0.40 -12.25 2.41
CA GLU A 20 -0.32 -13.68 2.77
C GLU A 20 0.84 -14.39 2.05
N ARG A 21 1.20 -13.90 0.86
CA ARG A 21 2.26 -14.43 0.01
C ARG A 21 3.67 -14.20 0.57
N TYR A 22 3.86 -13.15 1.37
CA TYR A 22 5.16 -12.76 1.92
C TYR A 22 5.09 -12.53 3.42
N GLY A 23 5.94 -13.21 4.19
CA GLY A 23 6.04 -13.05 5.64
C GLY A 23 6.69 -11.72 6.07
N SER A 24 7.42 -11.06 5.17
CA SER A 24 8.05 -9.75 5.43
C SER A 24 8.27 -8.92 4.16
N LEU A 25 8.53 -7.61 4.33
CA LEU A 25 8.96 -6.73 3.25
C LEU A 25 10.25 -7.23 2.59
N LYS A 26 11.21 -7.70 3.41
CA LYS A 26 12.49 -8.26 2.93
C LYS A 26 12.26 -9.45 2.01
N GLU A 27 11.27 -10.29 2.31
CA GLU A 27 10.89 -11.43 1.47
C GLU A 27 10.24 -11.01 0.15
N ALA A 28 9.35 -10.01 0.18
CA ALA A 28 8.76 -9.43 -1.03
C ALA A 28 9.85 -8.86 -1.96
N VAL A 29 10.81 -8.11 -1.40
CA VAL A 29 11.97 -7.60 -2.14
C VAL A 29 12.82 -8.76 -2.67
N ALA A 30 13.17 -9.73 -1.84
CA ALA A 30 14.00 -10.86 -2.26
C ALA A 30 13.36 -11.61 -3.44
N ALA A 31 12.06 -11.88 -3.39
CA ALA A 31 11.32 -12.50 -4.49
C ALA A 31 11.42 -11.68 -5.79
N GLY A 32 11.27 -10.36 -5.69
CA GLY A 32 11.46 -9.44 -6.82
C GLY A 32 12.89 -9.45 -7.37
N VAL A 33 13.89 -9.43 -6.49
CA VAL A 33 15.31 -9.48 -6.86
C VAL A 33 15.65 -10.77 -7.62
N TYR A 34 15.19 -11.92 -7.13
CA TYR A 34 15.43 -13.19 -7.80
C TYR A 34 14.67 -13.31 -9.13
N ARG A 35 13.45 -12.78 -9.21
CA ARG A 35 12.66 -12.72 -10.46
C ARG A 35 13.32 -11.83 -11.53
N ASN A 36 13.87 -10.69 -11.13
CA ASN A 36 14.60 -9.78 -12.03
C ASN A 36 16.05 -10.23 -12.31
N GLY A 37 16.54 -11.23 -11.58
CA GLY A 37 17.87 -11.82 -11.69
C GLY A 37 18.89 -11.15 -10.77
N LEU A 38 19.38 -11.89 -9.77
CA LEU A 38 20.29 -11.39 -8.72
C LEU A 38 21.49 -10.61 -9.26
N LYS A 39 22.18 -11.10 -10.29
CA LYS A 39 23.36 -10.43 -10.87
C LYS A 39 23.00 -9.10 -11.54
N ARG A 40 21.85 -9.04 -12.22
CA ARG A 40 21.37 -7.84 -12.90
C ARG A 40 20.99 -6.77 -11.88
N VAL A 41 20.28 -7.16 -10.83
CA VAL A 41 19.90 -6.27 -9.73
C VAL A 41 21.12 -5.75 -9.00
N ALA A 42 22.03 -6.64 -8.60
CA ALA A 42 23.26 -6.25 -7.92
C ALA A 42 24.08 -5.22 -8.71
N GLY A 43 24.20 -5.41 -10.04
CA GLY A 43 24.88 -4.46 -10.91
C GLY A 43 24.21 -3.09 -10.99
N LYS A 44 22.87 -3.03 -10.94
CA LYS A 44 22.12 -1.76 -10.93
C LYS A 44 22.19 -1.03 -9.58
N LEU A 45 22.26 -1.79 -8.49
CA LEU A 45 22.38 -1.28 -7.13
C LEU A 45 23.84 -1.05 -6.70
N TYR A 46 24.81 -1.19 -7.62
CA TYR A 46 26.24 -1.05 -7.36
C TYR A 46 26.76 -1.90 -6.17
N VAL A 47 26.14 -3.06 -5.94
CA VAL A 47 26.54 -4.03 -4.92
C VAL A 47 27.02 -5.33 -5.55
N TYR A 48 27.90 -6.05 -4.85
CA TYR A 48 28.34 -7.36 -5.32
C TYR A 48 27.19 -8.39 -5.19
N PRO A 49 26.98 -9.31 -6.16
CA PRO A 49 25.86 -10.26 -6.11
C PRO A 49 25.82 -11.11 -4.83
N GLY A 50 26.99 -11.54 -4.35
CA GLY A 50 27.10 -12.26 -3.08
C GLY A 50 26.70 -11.40 -1.88
N ASN A 51 27.06 -10.12 -1.87
CA ASN A 51 26.67 -9.21 -0.79
C ASN A 51 25.16 -8.98 -0.78
N LEU A 52 24.55 -8.77 -1.96
CA LEU A 52 23.11 -8.60 -2.08
C LEU A 52 22.34 -9.86 -1.61
N SER A 53 22.82 -11.06 -1.97
CA SER A 53 22.22 -12.31 -1.50
C SER A 53 22.26 -12.42 0.03
N VAL A 54 23.39 -12.06 0.64
CA VAL A 54 23.56 -12.05 2.10
C VAL A 54 22.64 -11.01 2.76
N MET A 55 22.55 -9.79 2.20
CA MET A 55 21.67 -8.71 2.69
C MET A 55 20.19 -9.10 2.69
N LEU A 56 19.77 -9.92 1.72
CA LEU A 56 18.41 -10.44 1.61
C LEU A 56 18.18 -11.68 2.47
N SER A 57 19.24 -12.30 2.98
CA SER A 57 19.15 -13.44 3.89
C SER A 57 18.83 -13.01 5.33
N ASP A 58 18.65 -13.98 6.22
CA ASP A 58 18.39 -13.74 7.65
C ASP A 58 19.64 -13.98 8.52
N ASP A 59 20.83 -13.74 7.97
CA ASP A 59 22.10 -13.99 8.66
C ASP A 59 22.44 -12.95 9.76
N GLY A 60 21.71 -11.83 9.79
CA GLY A 60 21.84 -10.77 10.79
C GLY A 60 23.13 -9.93 10.73
N GLN A 61 23.95 -10.08 9.69
CA GLN A 61 25.24 -9.35 9.58
C GLN A 61 25.20 -8.26 8.52
N ARG A 62 24.49 -8.48 7.41
CA ARG A 62 24.34 -7.48 6.35
C ARG A 62 22.86 -7.20 6.15
N HIS A 63 22.53 -5.93 6.05
CA HIS A 63 21.14 -5.51 5.94
C HIS A 63 20.88 -4.91 4.57
N PHE A 64 19.75 -5.30 3.99
CA PHE A 64 19.15 -4.56 2.90
C PHE A 64 18.43 -3.36 3.52
N ASP A 65 19.00 -2.16 3.35
CA ASP A 65 18.49 -0.92 3.93
C ASP A 65 17.42 -0.26 3.04
N LEU A 66 16.88 0.86 3.54
CA LEU A 66 15.82 1.60 2.85
C LEU A 66 16.33 2.37 1.62
N ASP A 67 17.59 2.82 1.64
CA ASP A 67 18.19 3.49 0.49
C ASP A 67 18.32 2.52 -0.69
N LEU A 68 18.71 1.26 -0.43
CA LEU A 68 18.73 0.20 -1.44
C LEU A 68 17.31 -0.19 -1.88
N LEU A 69 16.31 -0.12 -1.00
CA LEU A 69 14.91 -0.34 -1.37
C LEU A 69 14.43 0.70 -2.37
N GLU A 70 14.66 1.99 -2.10
CA GLU A 70 14.28 3.08 -3.00
C GLU A 70 14.97 2.94 -4.36
N GLN A 71 16.28 2.68 -4.36
CA GLN A 71 17.05 2.43 -5.57
C GLN A 71 16.55 1.20 -6.34
N TYR A 72 16.13 0.14 -5.65
CA TYR A 72 15.56 -1.05 -6.28
C TYR A 72 14.24 -0.73 -6.98
N ILE A 73 13.34 -0.03 -6.29
CA ILE A 73 12.03 0.35 -6.84
C ILE A 73 12.22 1.23 -8.07
N GLU A 74 13.09 2.25 -7.99
CA GLU A 74 13.36 3.15 -9.12
C GLU A 74 14.01 2.42 -10.32
N ALA A 75 14.98 1.55 -10.07
CA ALA A 75 15.72 0.88 -11.14
C ALA A 75 14.94 -0.23 -11.85
N PHE A 76 13.94 -0.83 -11.18
CA PHE A 76 13.21 -2.00 -11.69
C PHE A 76 11.71 -1.78 -11.86
N ASP A 77 11.19 -0.63 -11.45
CA ASP A 77 9.75 -0.31 -11.45
C ASP A 77 8.91 -1.43 -10.77
N ASP A 78 9.48 -2.04 -9.73
CA ASP A 78 8.85 -3.13 -9.00
C ASP A 78 8.18 -2.57 -7.75
N LEU A 79 6.90 -2.22 -7.88
CA LEU A 79 6.07 -1.68 -6.79
C LEU A 79 5.56 -2.77 -5.81
N THR A 80 5.90 -4.04 -6.03
CA THR A 80 5.50 -5.15 -5.14
C THR A 80 5.80 -4.88 -3.66
N PRO A 81 6.98 -4.34 -3.27
CA PRO A 81 7.29 -4.04 -1.87
C PRO A 81 6.37 -2.97 -1.27
N ILE A 82 5.96 -1.97 -2.06
CA ILE A 82 5.03 -0.92 -1.62
C ILE A 82 3.63 -1.50 -1.47
N TYR A 83 3.14 -2.23 -2.46
CA TYR A 83 1.83 -2.87 -2.40
C TYR A 83 1.74 -3.86 -1.24
N TYR A 84 2.84 -4.56 -0.94
CA TYR A 84 2.91 -5.40 0.23
C TYR A 84 2.68 -4.62 1.53
N LEU A 85 3.34 -3.46 1.71
CA LEU A 85 3.16 -2.62 2.90
C LEU A 85 1.73 -2.08 3.00
N VAL A 86 1.17 -1.63 1.88
CA VAL A 86 -0.22 -1.15 1.84
C VAL A 86 -1.18 -2.28 2.21
N ALA A 87 -1.01 -3.48 1.66
CA ALA A 87 -1.87 -4.61 1.94
C ALA A 87 -1.77 -5.00 3.43
N ARG A 88 -0.55 -5.05 3.96
CA ARG A 88 -0.28 -5.49 5.32
C ARG A 88 -0.73 -4.48 6.40
N PHE A 89 -0.60 -3.18 6.13
CA PHE A 89 -0.79 -2.15 7.17
C PHE A 89 -1.93 -1.18 6.89
N CYS A 90 -2.51 -1.20 5.69
CA CYS A 90 -3.58 -0.29 5.30
C CYS A 90 -4.85 -0.99 4.81
N GLY A 91 -4.81 -2.29 4.47
CA GLY A 91 -5.95 -3.03 3.93
C GLY A 91 -7.25 -2.83 4.72
N ASP A 92 -7.25 -3.16 6.01
CA ASP A 92 -8.44 -3.02 6.86
C ASP A 92 -8.87 -1.55 7.03
N ARG A 93 -7.91 -0.63 7.08
CA ARG A 93 -8.19 0.82 7.28
C ARG A 93 -8.87 1.45 6.07
N PHE A 94 -8.49 1.03 4.86
CA PHE A 94 -9.15 1.47 3.63
C PHE A 94 -10.52 0.81 3.46
N ALA A 95 -10.67 -0.45 3.85
CA ALA A 95 -11.97 -1.12 3.90
C ALA A 95 -12.92 -0.41 4.87
N ASP A 96 -12.48 -0.11 6.09
CA ASP A 96 -13.26 0.63 7.10
C ASP A 96 -13.67 2.02 6.61
N GLN A 97 -12.77 2.73 5.92
CA GLN A 97 -13.05 4.05 5.35
C GLN A 97 -14.09 3.97 4.22
N SER A 98 -13.94 3.00 3.32
CA SER A 98 -14.88 2.74 2.21
C SER A 98 -16.26 2.37 2.73
N ASP A 99 -16.32 1.50 3.75
CA ASP A 99 -17.56 1.10 4.40
C ASP A 99 -18.22 2.28 5.13
N ALA A 100 -17.44 3.11 5.81
CA ALA A 100 -17.94 4.31 6.46
C ALA A 100 -18.51 5.32 5.44
N LEU A 101 -17.82 5.54 4.32
CA LEU A 101 -18.31 6.40 3.23
C LEU A 101 -19.60 5.86 2.60
N SER A 102 -19.65 4.55 2.36
CA SER A 102 -20.84 3.89 1.83
C SER A 102 -22.04 4.05 2.76
N ARG A 103 -21.83 3.88 4.09
CA ARG A 103 -22.88 4.12 5.10
C ARG A 103 -23.34 5.58 5.13
N VAL A 104 -22.43 6.54 5.03
CA VAL A 104 -22.80 7.97 4.96
C VAL A 104 -23.66 8.24 3.72
N GLN A 105 -23.30 7.65 2.59
CA GLN A 105 -24.05 7.80 1.34
C GLN A 105 -25.46 7.22 1.47
N SER A 106 -25.60 6.02 2.03
CA SER A 106 -26.91 5.42 2.30
C SER A 106 -27.77 6.28 3.25
N LEU A 107 -27.17 6.81 4.33
CA LEU A 107 -27.89 7.69 5.25
C LEU A 107 -28.37 8.98 4.59
N LEU A 108 -27.57 9.57 3.68
CA LEU A 108 -27.96 10.75 2.92
C LEU A 108 -29.12 10.49 1.96
N GLU A 109 -29.19 9.28 1.37
CA GLU A 109 -30.31 8.84 0.54
C GLU A 109 -31.60 8.62 1.36
N GLU A 110 -31.47 8.11 2.58
CA GLU A 110 -32.60 7.86 3.49
C GLU A 110 -33.09 9.12 4.23
N LEU A 111 -32.21 10.12 4.40
CA LEU A 111 -32.48 11.35 5.16
C LEU A 111 -33.76 12.10 4.72
N PRO A 112 -34.08 12.28 3.43
CA PRO A 112 -35.30 12.97 3.01
C PRO A 112 -36.58 12.27 3.48
N GLY A 113 -36.60 10.94 3.48
CA GLY A 113 -37.73 10.14 3.95
C GLY A 113 -37.92 10.24 5.46
N LEU A 114 -36.82 10.21 6.21
CA LEU A 114 -36.83 10.38 7.66
C LEU A 114 -37.28 11.80 8.06
N LEU A 115 -36.83 12.83 7.35
CA LEU A 115 -37.25 14.22 7.56
C LEU A 115 -38.74 14.42 7.24
N ALA A 116 -39.24 13.77 6.18
CA ALA A 116 -40.67 13.79 5.86
C ALA A 116 -41.52 13.11 6.95
N ASN A 117 -41.08 11.95 7.45
CA ASN A 117 -41.75 11.21 8.53
C ASN A 117 -41.69 11.96 9.88
N ALA A 118 -40.63 12.73 10.12
CA ALA A 118 -40.50 13.61 11.29
C ALA A 118 -41.28 14.93 11.16
N GLY A 119 -41.97 15.17 10.05
CA GLY A 119 -42.76 16.38 9.81
C GLY A 119 -41.94 17.64 9.49
N VAL A 120 -40.63 17.51 9.24
CA VAL A 120 -39.73 18.62 8.92
C VAL A 120 -39.87 18.96 7.43
N LYS A 121 -40.80 19.85 7.09
CA LYS A 121 -40.97 20.36 5.72
C LYS A 121 -39.80 21.27 5.35
N GLY A 122 -38.95 20.80 4.44
CA GLY A 122 -37.90 21.60 3.81
C GLY A 122 -38.48 22.88 3.20
N LYS A 123 -38.06 24.04 3.72
CA LYS A 123 -38.48 25.35 3.23
C LYS A 123 -37.76 25.60 1.90
N LYS A 124 -38.46 25.41 0.77
CA LYS A 124 -38.03 25.93 -0.54
C LYS A 124 -37.76 27.44 -0.38
N ARG A 125 -36.53 27.88 -0.63
CA ARG A 125 -36.19 29.27 -0.97
C ARG A 125 -35.52 29.24 -2.33
#